data_AF-A0A265EAG2-F1
#
_entry.id   AF-A0A265EAG2-F1
#
_cell.length_a   1.000
_cell.length_b   1.000
_cell.length_c   1.000
_cell.angle_alpha   90.00
_cell.angle_beta   90.00
_cell.angle_gamma   90.00
#
_symmetry.space_group_name_H-M   'P 1'
#
loop_
_entity.id
_entity.type
_entity.pdbx_description
1 polymer ?
#
loop_
_entity_poly.entity_id
_entity_poly.type
_entity_poly.pdbx_seq_one_letter_code
_entity_poly.pdbx_strand_id
1 'polypeptide(L)'
;MLKENFHVAVPTAFFEDESLDIKGTMAHIRNLKGQGVKSVLVSGTTGEQHSLNLQEKLEMVEALESEGTLVDDMEIIFGVASIRQKEAEQLAKAVGETKIAGVMLGYPPYIRPSQAEALTYSKRIIELAGKPVILYNNHGRTGFDLWAESIIELARQDAVIGIKDAGDRKKIEQVQEDVNGAKLYFYAGGEEDLREKTAYGYDRLSSIAGNVAPLEIRNWFESLRTGEDAGAGEEDRVKEIMAQVYRGNAVVNLKRLLNQADASMGRCRAPIGNAEG
;
A
#
# COMPACT_ATOMS: atom_id res chain seq x y z
N MET A 1 13.96 0.40 10.60
CA MET A 1 13.45 -0.83 9.96
C MET A 1 11.98 -0.92 10.29
N LEU A 2 11.12 -1.18 9.30
CA LEU A 2 9.67 -1.30 9.47
C LEU A 2 9.35 -2.57 10.28
N LYS A 3 8.50 -2.45 11.29
CA LYS A 3 8.16 -3.50 12.26
C LYS A 3 6.71 -3.90 12.18
N GLU A 4 5.81 -3.00 11.78
CA GLU A 4 4.35 -3.23 11.81
C GLU A 4 3.91 -4.22 10.73
N ASN A 5 3.31 -5.35 11.15
CA ASN A 5 2.84 -6.39 10.23
C ASN A 5 1.50 -6.05 9.58
N PHE A 6 0.86 -4.97 10.01
CA PHE A 6 -0.39 -4.46 9.48
C PHE A 6 -0.22 -2.98 9.16
N HIS A 7 -0.51 -2.60 7.92
CA HIS A 7 -0.65 -1.20 7.56
C HIS A 7 -1.92 -0.97 6.74
N VAL A 8 -2.49 0.22 6.87
CA VAL A 8 -3.68 0.62 6.12
C VAL A 8 -3.25 1.38 4.86
N ALA A 9 -3.64 0.90 3.67
CA ALA A 9 -3.43 1.61 2.42
C ALA A 9 -4.48 2.72 2.30
N VAL A 10 -4.06 3.96 2.53
CA VAL A 10 -5.00 5.08 2.67
C VAL A 10 -5.45 5.61 1.30
N PRO A 11 -6.74 5.95 1.15
CA PRO A 11 -7.21 6.72 0.01
C PRO A 11 -6.68 8.15 0.09
N THR A 12 -6.49 8.78 -1.08
CA THR A 12 -6.15 10.21 -1.17
C THR A 12 -7.46 10.99 -1.24
N ALA A 13 -7.63 12.02 -0.42
CA ALA A 13 -8.81 12.88 -0.49
C ALA A 13 -8.73 13.85 -1.69
N PHE A 14 -9.87 14.09 -2.32
CA PHE A 14 -10.01 15.07 -3.41
C PHE A 14 -11.25 15.92 -3.17
N PHE A 15 -11.22 17.16 -3.62
CA PHE A 15 -12.41 18.01 -3.69
C PHE A 15 -13.34 17.57 -4.83
N GLU A 16 -14.54 18.15 -4.90
CA GLU A 16 -15.53 17.86 -5.95
C GLU A 16 -15.04 18.21 -7.36
N ASP A 17 -14.13 19.17 -7.48
CA ASP A 17 -13.47 19.56 -8.73
C ASP A 17 -12.24 18.69 -9.06
N GLU A 18 -12.04 17.59 -8.31
CA GLU A 18 -10.93 16.65 -8.43
C GLU A 18 -9.56 17.20 -8.03
N SER A 19 -9.48 18.43 -7.51
CA SER A 19 -8.23 18.97 -6.95
C SER A 19 -7.83 18.25 -5.66
N LEU A 20 -6.52 18.20 -5.40
CA LEU A 20 -5.94 17.46 -4.27
C LEU A 20 -6.38 18.06 -2.91
N ASP A 21 -6.95 17.24 -2.03
CA ASP A 21 -7.22 17.62 -0.64
C ASP A 21 -6.22 16.94 0.31
N ILE A 22 -5.12 17.64 0.55
CA ILE A 22 -4.08 17.21 1.50
C ILE A 22 -4.65 17.18 2.92
N LYS A 23 -5.49 18.15 3.31
CA LYS A 23 -6.02 18.25 4.67
C LYS A 23 -6.96 17.10 4.97
N GLY A 24 -7.83 16.74 4.04
CA GLY A 24 -8.70 15.56 4.15
C GLY A 24 -7.89 14.27 4.31
N THR A 25 -6.82 14.11 3.53
CA THR A 25 -5.92 12.94 3.63
C THR A 25 -5.24 12.87 4.99
N MET A 26 -4.68 13.98 5.48
CA MET A 26 -4.04 14.04 6.81
C MET A 26 -5.05 13.82 7.95
N ALA A 27 -6.26 14.36 7.84
CA ALA A 27 -7.32 14.14 8.82
C ALA A 27 -7.66 12.65 8.94
N HIS A 28 -7.77 11.93 7.82
CA HIS A 28 -8.01 10.49 7.82
C HIS A 28 -6.85 9.70 8.45
N ILE A 29 -5.60 10.03 8.13
CA ILE A 29 -4.44 9.37 8.75
C ILE A 29 -4.41 9.62 10.27
N ARG A 30 -4.69 10.84 10.74
CA ARG A 30 -4.80 11.14 12.18
C ARG A 30 -5.95 10.37 12.85
N ASN A 31 -7.07 10.21 12.17
CA ASN A 31 -8.19 9.39 12.65
C ASN A 31 -7.78 7.92 12.81
N LEU A 32 -7.07 7.35 11.82
CA LEU A 32 -6.53 5.98 11.92
C LEU A 32 -5.54 5.84 13.08
N LYS A 33 -4.64 6.83 13.28
CA LYS A 33 -3.76 6.89 14.45
C LYS A 33 -4.55 6.86 15.77
N GLY A 34 -5.60 7.66 15.86
CA GLY A 34 -6.50 7.71 17.03
C GLY A 34 -7.19 6.38 17.34
N GLN A 35 -7.42 5.56 16.31
CA GLN A 35 -7.93 4.19 16.42
C GLN A 35 -6.84 3.14 16.69
N GLY A 36 -5.59 3.56 16.88
CA GLY A 36 -4.47 2.67 17.21
C GLY A 36 -3.78 2.03 16.01
N VAL A 37 -4.02 2.51 14.79
CA VAL A 37 -3.22 2.13 13.61
C VAL A 37 -1.82 2.72 13.76
N LYS A 38 -0.80 1.89 13.53
CA LYS A 38 0.62 2.27 13.68
C LYS A 38 1.37 2.41 12.37
N SER A 39 0.79 1.95 11.26
CA SER A 39 1.41 2.05 9.94
C SER A 39 0.37 2.33 8.87
N VAL A 40 0.73 3.22 7.94
CA VAL A 40 -0.09 3.56 6.77
C VAL A 40 0.75 3.56 5.50
N LEU A 41 0.13 3.19 4.39
CA LEU A 41 0.68 3.34 3.05
C LEU A 41 -0.03 4.49 2.34
N VAL A 42 0.70 5.55 2.03
CA VAL A 42 0.21 6.73 1.29
C VAL A 42 0.64 6.64 -0.17
N SER A 43 -0.18 7.16 -1.09
CA SER A 43 0.07 7.10 -2.54
C SER A 43 0.31 5.68 -3.07
N GLY A 44 -0.45 4.70 -2.57
CA GLY A 44 -0.56 3.36 -3.17
C GLY A 44 -1.69 3.28 -4.22
N THR A 45 -2.05 2.07 -4.65
CA THR A 45 -3.23 1.87 -5.54
C THR A 45 -4.53 2.38 -4.90
N THR A 46 -4.75 2.13 -3.61
CA THR A 46 -5.89 2.68 -2.87
C THR A 46 -5.87 4.20 -2.80
N GLY A 47 -4.67 4.79 -2.73
CA GLY A 47 -4.44 6.24 -2.80
C GLY A 47 -4.48 6.82 -4.21
N GLU A 48 -4.96 6.06 -5.20
CA GLU A 48 -5.10 6.49 -6.60
C GLU A 48 -3.79 7.02 -7.22
N GLN A 49 -2.63 6.44 -6.86
CA GLN A 49 -1.30 6.96 -7.21
C GLN A 49 -1.04 7.28 -8.70
N HIS A 50 -1.78 6.67 -9.63
CA HIS A 50 -1.63 6.92 -11.08
C HIS A 50 -2.55 8.02 -11.62
N SER A 51 -3.47 8.55 -10.82
CA SER A 51 -4.20 9.79 -11.12
C SER A 51 -3.50 11.04 -10.58
N LEU A 52 -2.52 10.86 -9.68
CA LEU A 52 -1.68 11.93 -9.14
C LEU A 52 -0.51 12.24 -10.08
N ASN A 53 -0.31 13.52 -10.38
CA ASN A 53 0.90 13.99 -11.07
C ASN A 53 2.09 14.08 -10.08
N LEU A 54 3.30 14.35 -10.59
CA LEU A 54 4.48 14.42 -9.73
C LEU A 54 4.39 15.54 -8.68
N GLN A 55 3.92 16.73 -9.06
CA GLN A 55 3.82 17.88 -8.16
C GLN A 55 2.89 17.56 -6.98
N GLU A 56 1.74 16.96 -7.24
CA GLU A 56 0.80 16.52 -6.20
C GLU A 56 1.39 15.49 -5.24
N LYS A 57 2.22 14.57 -5.76
CA LYS A 57 2.93 13.60 -4.91
C LYS A 57 3.98 14.29 -4.04
N LEU A 58 4.71 15.27 -4.57
CA LEU A 58 5.69 16.04 -3.81
C LEU A 58 5.01 16.88 -2.72
N GLU A 59 3.88 17.53 -3.02
CA GLU A 59 3.09 18.26 -2.02
C GLU A 59 2.58 17.34 -0.90
N MET A 60 2.17 16.11 -1.24
CA MET A 60 1.80 15.10 -0.23
C MET A 60 3.00 14.68 0.65
N VAL A 61 4.20 14.52 0.07
CA VAL A 61 5.42 14.21 0.81
C VAL A 61 5.79 15.35 1.76
N GLU A 62 5.75 16.59 1.29
CA GLU A 62 6.01 17.79 2.10
C GLU A 62 5.01 17.93 3.24
N ALA A 63 3.73 17.68 2.97
CA ALA A 63 2.69 17.71 3.98
C ALA A 63 2.91 16.64 5.05
N LEU A 64 3.21 15.40 4.67
CA LEU A 64 3.51 14.31 5.61
C LEU A 64 4.70 14.66 6.52
N GLU A 65 5.80 15.17 5.96
CA GLU A 65 6.96 15.61 6.75
C GLU A 65 6.59 16.73 7.73
N SER A 66 5.67 17.62 7.33
CA SER A 66 5.20 18.74 8.15
C SER A 66 4.25 18.33 9.29
N GLU A 67 3.71 17.10 9.28
CA GLU A 67 2.79 16.59 10.32
C GLU A 67 3.48 16.21 11.65
N GLY A 68 4.78 16.46 11.78
CA GLY A 68 5.51 16.40 13.06
C GLY A 68 5.38 15.04 13.76
N THR A 69 4.59 14.97 14.84
CA THR A 69 4.42 13.75 15.64
C THR A 69 3.78 12.60 14.87
N LEU A 70 3.14 12.85 13.73
CA LEU A 70 2.56 11.78 12.93
C LEU A 70 3.64 10.87 12.34
N VAL A 71 4.69 11.45 11.74
CA VAL A 71 5.82 10.69 11.16
C VAL A 71 6.74 10.09 12.23
N ASP A 72 6.76 10.66 13.44
CA ASP A 72 7.55 10.12 14.55
C ASP A 72 6.83 8.94 15.26
N ASP A 73 5.49 8.92 15.29
CA ASP A 73 4.69 7.91 16.01
C ASP A 73 4.16 6.78 15.12
N MET A 74 4.18 6.94 13.79
CA MET A 74 3.67 5.95 12.82
C MET A 74 4.72 5.58 11.77
N GLU A 75 4.71 4.30 11.37
CA GLU A 75 5.44 3.84 10.19
C GLU A 75 4.69 4.26 8.92
N ILE A 76 4.97 5.47 8.43
CA ILE A 76 4.44 5.95 7.16
C ILE A 76 5.29 5.40 6.02
N ILE A 77 4.66 4.67 5.12
CA ILE A 77 5.24 4.14 3.88
C ILE A 77 4.69 4.96 2.72
N PHE A 78 5.56 5.45 1.84
CA PHE A 78 5.12 6.21 0.66
C PHE A 78 5.29 5.41 -0.63
N GLY A 79 4.25 5.37 -1.45
CA GLY A 79 4.29 4.73 -2.77
C GLY A 79 5.12 5.52 -3.77
N VAL A 80 6.17 4.91 -4.29
CA VAL A 80 7.01 5.48 -5.36
C VAL A 80 6.76 4.70 -6.64
N ALA A 81 5.92 5.28 -7.50
CA ALA A 81 5.71 4.86 -8.87
C ALA A 81 5.35 6.06 -9.74
N SER A 82 5.95 6.15 -10.92
CA SER A 82 5.54 7.06 -11.99
C SER A 82 5.67 6.35 -13.34
N ILE A 83 4.89 6.81 -14.33
CA ILE A 83 4.99 6.35 -15.72
C ILE A 83 6.41 6.58 -16.26
N ARG A 84 7.04 7.69 -15.87
CA ARG A 84 8.38 8.07 -16.32
C ARG A 84 9.39 7.86 -15.20
N GLN A 85 10.45 7.12 -15.50
CA GLN A 85 11.53 6.85 -14.54
C GLN A 85 12.09 8.14 -13.91
N LYS A 86 12.33 9.20 -14.69
CA LYS A 86 12.86 10.47 -14.15
C LYS A 86 11.99 11.06 -13.04
N GLU A 87 10.68 10.92 -13.12
CA GLU A 87 9.75 11.43 -12.11
C GLU A 87 9.72 10.51 -10.88
N ALA A 88 9.81 9.19 -11.08
CA ALA A 88 9.98 8.25 -9.98
C ALA A 88 11.30 8.50 -9.22
N GLU A 89 12.39 8.82 -9.91
CA GLU A 89 13.68 9.19 -9.30
C GLU A 89 13.57 10.47 -8.48
N GLN A 90 12.90 11.51 -8.98
CA GLN A 90 12.65 12.75 -8.25
C GLN A 90 11.83 12.50 -6.99
N LEU A 91 10.76 11.70 -7.10
CA LEU A 91 9.92 11.33 -5.98
C LEU A 91 10.68 10.49 -4.94
N ALA A 92 11.49 9.52 -5.38
CA ALA A 92 12.31 8.69 -4.51
C ALA A 92 13.28 9.54 -3.69
N LYS A 93 13.97 10.48 -4.34
CA LYS A 93 14.88 11.41 -3.67
C LYS A 93 14.15 12.29 -2.66
N ALA A 94 13.01 12.86 -3.04
CA ALA A 94 12.21 13.70 -2.14
C ALA A 94 11.77 12.93 -0.89
N VAL A 95 11.25 11.70 -1.06
CA VAL A 95 10.92 10.83 0.08
C VAL A 95 12.17 10.54 0.92
N GLY A 96 13.31 10.25 0.28
CA GLY A 96 14.60 10.00 0.91
C GLY A 96 15.04 11.08 1.91
N GLU A 97 14.73 12.34 1.62
CA GLU A 97 15.10 13.52 2.41
C GLU A 97 14.15 13.81 3.60
N THR A 98 13.10 12.99 3.80
CA THR A 98 12.11 13.13 4.89
C THR A 98 12.30 12.10 6.00
N LYS A 99 11.50 12.19 7.07
CA LYS A 99 11.37 11.16 8.11
C LYS A 99 10.44 10.00 7.76
N ILE A 100 9.79 10.02 6.59
CA ILE A 100 8.97 8.91 6.11
C ILE A 100 9.76 7.59 6.25
N ALA A 101 9.11 6.56 6.80
CA ALA A 101 9.78 5.38 7.33
C ALA A 101 10.27 4.42 6.24
N GLY A 102 9.62 4.44 5.06
CA GLY A 102 9.99 3.56 3.95
C GLY A 102 9.26 3.89 2.65
N VAL A 103 9.64 3.17 1.61
CA VAL A 103 9.08 3.31 0.26
C VAL A 103 8.40 2.00 -0.15
N MET A 104 7.24 2.12 -0.79
CA MET A 104 6.65 1.03 -1.57
C MET A 104 6.91 1.27 -3.05
N LEU A 105 7.82 0.49 -3.64
CA LEU A 105 8.28 0.67 -5.01
C LEU A 105 7.36 -0.08 -5.97
N GLY A 106 6.64 0.66 -6.81
CA GLY A 106 5.76 0.11 -7.84
C GLY A 106 6.31 0.27 -9.25
N TYR A 107 5.74 -0.51 -10.17
CA TYR A 107 6.05 -0.47 -11.61
C TYR A 107 4.92 0.21 -12.38
N PRO A 108 5.23 1.01 -13.41
CA PRO A 108 4.21 1.76 -14.13
C PRO A 108 3.30 0.84 -14.97
N PRO A 109 1.98 1.10 -14.99
CA PRO A 109 1.06 0.43 -15.90
C PRO A 109 1.37 0.82 -17.35
N TYR A 110 0.88 0.01 -18.31
CA TYR A 110 0.96 0.23 -19.76
C TYR A 110 2.35 0.14 -20.39
N ILE A 111 3.39 0.75 -19.77
CA ILE A 111 4.76 0.74 -20.29
C ILE A 111 5.36 -0.67 -20.32
N ARG A 112 5.07 -1.48 -19.30
CA ARG A 112 5.46 -2.91 -19.19
C ARG A 112 6.94 -3.15 -19.51
N PRO A 113 7.86 -2.73 -18.62
CA PRO A 113 9.30 -2.93 -18.84
C PRO A 113 9.64 -4.42 -18.97
N SER A 114 10.76 -4.72 -19.62
CA SER A 114 11.40 -6.03 -19.47
C SER A 114 11.91 -6.23 -18.04
N GLN A 115 12.20 -7.47 -17.64
CA GLN A 115 12.76 -7.75 -16.31
C GLN A 115 14.10 -7.04 -16.09
N ALA A 116 14.97 -6.96 -17.12
CA ALA A 116 16.25 -6.28 -17.02
C ALA A 116 16.10 -4.76 -16.80
N GLU A 117 15.13 -4.15 -17.47
CA GLU A 117 14.78 -2.73 -17.28
C GLU A 117 14.15 -2.52 -15.89
N ALA A 118 13.26 -3.40 -15.45
CA ALA A 118 12.65 -3.36 -14.13
C ALA A 118 13.70 -3.47 -13.00
N LEU A 119 14.69 -4.36 -13.14
CA LEU A 119 15.81 -4.46 -12.20
C LEU A 119 16.64 -3.18 -12.16
N THR A 120 16.95 -2.59 -13.32
CA THR A 120 17.72 -1.34 -13.41
C THR A 120 16.96 -0.19 -12.79
N TYR A 121 15.67 -0.05 -13.12
CA TYR A 121 14.76 0.93 -12.52
C TYR A 121 14.71 0.76 -11.00
N SER A 122 14.47 -0.45 -10.51
CA SER A 122 14.30 -0.70 -9.09
C SER A 122 15.57 -0.41 -8.30
N LYS A 123 16.74 -0.87 -8.77
CA LYS A 123 18.04 -0.57 -8.14
C LYS A 123 18.26 0.95 -8.03
N ARG A 124 17.92 1.70 -9.08
CA ARG A 124 18.06 3.17 -9.09
C ARG A 124 17.13 3.86 -8.08
N ILE A 125 15.87 3.43 -8.00
CA ILE A 125 14.90 3.99 -7.04
C ILE A 125 15.29 3.63 -5.60
N ILE A 126 15.74 2.41 -5.35
CA ILE A 126 16.22 1.95 -4.03
C ILE A 126 17.40 2.81 -3.57
N GLU A 127 18.39 3.02 -4.45
CA GLU A 127 19.56 3.87 -4.18
C GLU A 127 19.15 5.30 -3.80
N LEU A 128 18.31 5.94 -4.62
CA LEU A 128 17.89 7.33 -4.41
C LEU A 128 17.00 7.52 -3.18
N ALA A 129 16.17 6.54 -2.86
CA ALA A 129 15.32 6.60 -1.68
C ALA A 129 16.14 6.49 -0.39
N GLY A 130 17.22 5.70 -0.37
CA GLY A 130 18.07 5.53 0.82
C GLY A 130 17.30 5.04 2.06
N LYS A 131 16.18 4.34 1.86
CA LYS A 131 15.23 3.92 2.90
C LYS A 131 14.84 2.45 2.74
N PRO A 132 14.24 1.81 3.76
CA PRO A 132 13.63 0.49 3.60
C PRO A 132 12.60 0.48 2.46
N VAL A 133 12.68 -0.53 1.60
CA VAL A 133 11.84 -0.69 0.41
C VAL A 133 11.02 -1.96 0.49
N ILE A 134 9.72 -1.82 0.21
CA ILE A 134 8.81 -2.91 -0.08
C ILE A 134 8.54 -2.92 -1.58
N LEU A 135 8.91 -3.99 -2.29
CA LEU A 135 8.57 -4.15 -3.70
C LEU A 135 7.06 -4.33 -3.84
N TYR A 136 6.43 -3.69 -4.82
CA TYR A 136 5.00 -3.84 -5.08
C TYR A 136 4.74 -4.48 -6.44
N ASN A 137 4.25 -5.71 -6.41
CA ASN A 137 3.85 -6.44 -7.61
C ASN A 137 2.32 -6.56 -7.68
N ASN A 138 1.73 -6.01 -8.75
CA ASN A 138 0.30 -6.12 -9.03
C ASN A 138 0.07 -6.25 -10.54
N HIS A 139 0.20 -7.48 -11.03
CA HIS A 139 0.04 -7.79 -12.45
C HIS A 139 -1.33 -7.40 -12.99
N GLY A 140 -2.40 -7.64 -12.24
CA GLY A 140 -3.76 -7.32 -12.66
C GLY A 140 -4.00 -5.82 -12.91
N ARG A 141 -3.25 -4.93 -12.23
CA ARG A 141 -3.36 -3.47 -12.42
C ARG A 141 -2.34 -2.90 -13.41
N THR A 142 -1.14 -3.47 -13.47
CA THR A 142 -0.04 -2.90 -14.27
C THR A 142 0.11 -3.57 -15.65
N GLY A 143 -0.35 -4.81 -15.77
CA GLY A 143 -0.04 -5.68 -16.91
C GLY A 143 1.44 -6.08 -16.99
N PHE A 144 2.23 -5.79 -15.95
CA PHE A 144 3.61 -6.21 -15.77
C PHE A 144 3.67 -7.13 -14.56
N ASP A 145 4.42 -8.22 -14.67
CA ASP A 145 4.63 -9.13 -13.54
C ASP A 145 6.12 -9.17 -13.21
N LEU A 146 6.48 -8.83 -11.97
CA LEU A 146 7.85 -8.99 -11.50
C LEU A 146 8.09 -10.47 -11.17
N TRP A 147 9.04 -11.09 -11.85
CA TRP A 147 9.30 -12.53 -11.70
C TRP A 147 10.01 -12.85 -10.39
N ALA A 148 9.91 -14.10 -9.94
CA ALA A 148 10.56 -14.58 -8.72
C ALA A 148 12.06 -14.30 -8.75
N GLU A 149 12.73 -14.59 -9.86
CA GLU A 149 14.18 -14.38 -10.04
C GLU A 149 14.57 -12.91 -9.87
N SER A 150 13.74 -12.00 -10.37
CA SER A 150 13.94 -10.55 -10.21
C SER A 150 13.73 -10.11 -8.77
N ILE A 151 12.74 -10.68 -8.07
CA ILE A 151 12.50 -10.42 -6.64
C ILE A 151 13.70 -10.90 -5.82
N ILE A 152 14.18 -12.12 -6.05
CA ILE A 152 15.32 -12.72 -5.36
C ILE A 152 16.58 -11.88 -5.58
N GLU A 153 16.85 -11.45 -6.81
CA GLU A 153 17.97 -10.56 -7.13
C GLU A 153 17.87 -9.21 -6.41
N LEU A 154 16.69 -8.60 -6.36
CA LEU A 154 16.49 -7.34 -5.65
C LEU A 154 16.61 -7.49 -4.13
N ALA A 155 16.14 -8.62 -3.58
CA ALA A 155 16.19 -8.95 -2.16
C ALA A 155 17.62 -9.12 -1.62
N ARG A 156 18.64 -9.22 -2.50
CA ARG A 156 20.06 -9.17 -2.11
C ARG A 156 20.52 -7.80 -1.62
N GLN A 157 19.74 -6.75 -1.84
CA GLN A 157 20.01 -5.42 -1.31
C GLN A 157 19.42 -5.29 0.10
N ASP A 158 20.24 -4.90 1.09
CA ASP A 158 19.82 -4.75 2.49
C ASP A 158 18.61 -3.82 2.69
N ALA A 159 18.41 -2.87 1.77
CA ALA A 159 17.29 -1.95 1.78
C ALA A 159 15.96 -2.64 1.43
N VAL A 160 15.95 -3.73 0.67
CA VAL A 160 14.73 -4.45 0.27
C VAL A 160 14.31 -5.38 1.40
N ILE A 161 13.26 -4.98 2.11
CA ILE A 161 12.79 -5.67 3.32
C ILE A 161 11.50 -6.46 3.12
N GLY A 162 10.84 -6.31 1.98
CA GLY A 162 9.62 -7.04 1.73
C GLY A 162 9.10 -6.94 0.31
N ILE A 163 8.06 -7.73 0.04
CA ILE A 163 7.25 -7.67 -1.16
C ILE A 163 5.77 -7.62 -0.77
N LYS A 164 5.04 -6.68 -1.37
CA LYS A 164 3.59 -6.69 -1.45
C LYS A 164 3.19 -7.29 -2.78
N ASP A 165 2.63 -8.48 -2.75
CA ASP A 165 2.15 -9.18 -3.93
C ASP A 165 0.62 -9.29 -3.88
N ALA A 166 -0.02 -8.94 -5.00
CA ALA A 166 -1.46 -9.04 -5.17
C ALA A 166 -1.87 -10.21 -6.09
N GLY A 167 -0.94 -11.11 -6.42
CA GLY A 167 -1.04 -12.12 -7.47
C GLY A 167 -0.69 -13.54 -7.01
N ASP A 168 0.08 -14.25 -7.83
CA ASP A 168 0.26 -15.71 -7.76
C ASP A 168 1.03 -16.15 -6.50
N ARG A 169 0.36 -16.94 -5.67
CA ARG A 169 0.85 -17.47 -4.40
C ARG A 169 2.03 -18.43 -4.59
N LYS A 170 2.11 -19.14 -5.71
CA LYS A 170 3.24 -20.06 -6.01
C LYS A 170 4.56 -19.33 -6.16
N LYS A 171 4.52 -18.08 -6.63
CA LYS A 171 5.70 -17.23 -6.72
C LYS A 171 6.29 -16.94 -5.35
N ILE A 172 5.44 -16.76 -4.35
CA ILE A 172 5.88 -16.46 -2.98
C ILE A 172 6.61 -17.66 -2.38
N GLU A 173 6.12 -18.88 -2.59
CA GLU A 173 6.82 -20.10 -2.15
C GLU A 173 8.23 -20.18 -2.76
N GLN A 174 8.36 -19.97 -4.08
CA GLN A 174 9.66 -19.95 -4.76
C GLN A 174 10.60 -18.89 -4.17
N VAL A 175 10.10 -17.65 -3.97
CA VAL A 175 10.91 -16.58 -3.38
C VAL A 175 11.33 -16.91 -1.95
N GLN A 176 10.45 -17.51 -1.14
CA GLN A 176 10.75 -17.90 0.24
C GLN A 176 11.86 -18.95 0.32
N GLU A 177 11.85 -19.93 -0.58
CA GLU A 177 12.89 -20.97 -0.65
C GLU A 177 14.26 -20.38 -1.05
N ASP A 178 14.27 -19.46 -2.01
CA ASP A 178 15.49 -19.01 -2.68
C ASP A 178 16.19 -17.80 -2.02
N VAL A 179 15.51 -17.03 -1.15
CA VAL A 179 16.14 -15.88 -0.46
C VAL A 179 17.19 -16.27 0.59
N ASN A 180 17.49 -17.57 0.77
CA ASN A 180 18.66 -18.15 1.44
C ASN A 180 19.14 -17.40 2.72
N GLY A 181 18.21 -17.13 3.63
CA GLY A 181 18.49 -16.50 4.92
C GLY A 181 18.27 -14.98 5.02
N ALA A 182 17.98 -14.29 3.91
CA ALA A 182 17.50 -12.91 3.97
C ALA A 182 16.05 -12.87 4.47
N LYS A 183 15.77 -12.07 5.51
CA LYS A 183 14.42 -11.92 6.06
C LYS A 183 13.61 -10.98 5.19
N LEU A 184 12.89 -11.53 4.22
CA LEU A 184 11.93 -10.80 3.41
C LEU A 184 10.53 -10.93 4.03
N TYR A 185 9.82 -9.81 4.17
CA TYR A 185 8.43 -9.79 4.61
C TYR A 185 7.45 -9.90 3.43
N PHE A 186 6.37 -10.64 3.62
CA PHE A 186 5.39 -10.93 2.56
C PHE A 186 4.04 -10.30 2.90
N TYR A 187 3.75 -9.16 2.25
CA TYR A 187 2.53 -8.40 2.46
C TYR A 187 1.43 -8.87 1.51
N ALA A 188 0.31 -9.30 2.07
CA ALA A 188 -0.91 -9.53 1.31
C ALA A 188 -1.46 -8.18 0.83
N GLY A 189 -1.72 -8.05 -0.48
CA GLY A 189 -2.45 -6.91 -1.03
C GLY A 189 -3.95 -7.06 -0.80
N GLY A 190 -4.48 -6.41 0.24
CA GLY A 190 -5.91 -6.43 0.58
C GLY A 190 -6.38 -7.75 1.23
N GLU A 191 -7.64 -7.75 1.64
CA GLU A 191 -8.28 -8.81 2.43
C GLU A 191 -8.82 -10.00 1.60
N GLU A 192 -9.01 -9.84 0.29
CA GLU A 192 -9.49 -10.93 -0.58
C GLU A 192 -8.53 -12.13 -0.51
N ASP A 193 -9.09 -13.32 -0.31
CA ASP A 193 -8.41 -14.60 -0.10
C ASP A 193 -7.37 -14.61 1.04
N LEU A 194 -7.48 -13.72 2.04
CA LEU A 194 -6.45 -13.57 3.07
C LEU A 194 -6.15 -14.85 3.85
N ARG A 195 -7.17 -15.66 4.19
CA ARG A 195 -6.99 -16.96 4.87
C ARG A 195 -6.11 -17.92 4.07
N GLU A 196 -6.27 -17.92 2.75
CA GLU A 196 -5.45 -18.75 1.88
C GLU A 196 -4.04 -18.15 1.78
N LYS A 197 -3.92 -16.82 1.59
CA LYS A 197 -2.62 -16.14 1.55
C LYS A 197 -1.78 -16.38 2.81
N THR A 198 -2.36 -16.31 4.01
CA THR A 198 -1.60 -16.58 5.24
C THR A 198 -1.08 -18.03 5.31
N ALA A 199 -1.83 -19.00 4.78
CA ALA A 199 -1.38 -20.39 4.67
C ALA A 199 -0.18 -20.57 3.71
N TYR A 200 -0.03 -19.68 2.72
CA TYR A 200 1.11 -19.60 1.80
C TYR A 200 2.26 -18.71 2.33
N GLY A 201 2.26 -18.38 3.62
CA GLY A 201 3.37 -17.68 4.28
C GLY A 201 3.37 -16.15 4.13
N TYR A 202 2.25 -15.55 3.72
CA TYR A 202 2.08 -14.10 3.84
C TYR A 202 1.98 -13.72 5.33
N ASP A 203 2.97 -12.99 5.83
CA ASP A 203 3.13 -12.66 7.24
C ASP A 203 2.78 -11.21 7.58
N ARG A 204 2.37 -10.42 6.58
CA ARG A 204 1.91 -9.04 6.73
C ARG A 204 0.67 -8.73 5.89
N LEU A 205 -0.05 -7.68 6.24
CA LEU A 205 -1.22 -7.20 5.51
C LEU A 205 -1.09 -5.71 5.14
N SER A 206 -1.30 -5.42 3.85
CA SER A 206 -1.56 -4.08 3.32
C SER A 206 -3.06 -3.92 3.09
N SER A 207 -3.74 -3.38 4.09
CA SER A 207 -5.20 -3.43 4.23
C SER A 207 -5.94 -2.36 3.43
N ILE A 208 -7.07 -2.73 2.83
CA ILE A 208 -8.02 -1.77 2.22
C ILE A 208 -9.18 -1.53 3.20
N ALA A 209 -9.80 -2.60 3.68
CA ALA A 209 -10.95 -2.52 4.60
C ALA A 209 -10.62 -1.92 5.96
N GLY A 210 -9.34 -1.96 6.38
CA GLY A 210 -8.85 -1.33 7.61
C GLY A 210 -8.96 0.19 7.64
N ASN A 211 -9.27 0.83 6.51
CA ASN A 211 -9.66 2.25 6.52
C ASN A 211 -11.02 2.47 7.20
N VAL A 212 -11.93 1.48 7.13
CA VAL A 212 -13.29 1.54 7.70
C VAL A 212 -13.31 0.94 9.10
N ALA A 213 -12.65 -0.22 9.28
CA ALA A 213 -12.69 -1.00 10.50
C ALA A 213 -11.28 -1.54 10.86
N PRO A 214 -10.33 -0.67 11.26
CA PRO A 214 -8.93 -1.06 11.42
C PRO A 214 -8.71 -2.12 12.49
N LEU A 215 -9.47 -2.09 13.59
CA LEU A 215 -9.29 -3.01 14.71
C LEU A 215 -9.79 -4.41 14.37
N GLU A 216 -10.98 -4.51 13.78
CA GLU A 216 -11.60 -5.76 13.35
C GLU A 216 -10.75 -6.46 12.29
N ILE A 217 -10.28 -5.72 11.27
CA ILE A 217 -9.44 -6.31 10.21
C ILE A 217 -8.08 -6.74 10.76
N ARG A 218 -7.47 -5.95 11.66
CA ARG A 218 -6.20 -6.32 12.28
C ARG A 218 -6.34 -7.57 13.15
N ASN A 219 -7.36 -7.64 13.99
CA ASN A 219 -7.60 -8.80 14.86
C ASN A 219 -7.82 -10.07 14.04
N TRP A 220 -8.61 -9.96 12.97
CA TRP A 220 -8.86 -11.08 12.06
C TRP A 220 -7.59 -11.53 11.34
N PHE A 221 -6.77 -10.58 10.88
CA PHE A 221 -5.47 -10.92 10.28
C PHE A 221 -4.55 -11.64 11.28
N GLU A 222 -4.47 -11.18 12.54
CA GLU A 222 -3.70 -11.87 13.56
C GLU A 222 -4.23 -13.28 13.84
N SER A 223 -5.55 -13.44 13.94
CA SER A 223 -6.20 -14.73 14.16
C SER A 223 -5.87 -15.73 13.04
N LEU A 224 -5.86 -15.27 11.78
CA LEU A 224 -5.47 -16.07 10.63
C LEU A 224 -3.98 -16.44 10.64
N ARG A 225 -3.13 -15.60 11.21
CA ARG A 225 -1.67 -15.79 11.25
C ARG A 225 -1.23 -16.68 12.42
N THR A 226 -1.89 -16.57 13.57
CA THR A 226 -1.55 -17.36 14.78
C THR A 226 -2.36 -18.64 14.91
N GLY A 227 -3.50 -18.73 14.21
CA GLY A 227 -4.47 -19.81 14.36
C GLY A 227 -5.30 -19.71 15.65
N GLU A 228 -5.16 -18.62 16.40
CA GLU A 228 -5.98 -18.33 17.57
C GLU A 228 -7.36 -17.84 17.14
N ASP A 229 -8.41 -18.22 17.88
CA ASP A 229 -9.77 -17.75 17.59
C ASP A 229 -9.87 -16.25 17.91
N ALA A 230 -10.33 -15.49 16.93
CA ALA A 230 -10.59 -14.05 17.04
C ALA A 230 -11.86 -13.76 17.86
N GLY A 231 -12.65 -14.79 18.16
CA GLY A 231 -13.87 -14.72 18.95
C GLY A 231 -15.12 -14.89 18.10
N ALA A 232 -16.19 -15.35 18.74
CA ALA A 232 -17.45 -15.66 18.07
C ALA A 232 -17.99 -14.45 17.28
N GLY A 233 -18.27 -14.67 15.99
CA GLY A 233 -18.87 -13.68 15.10
C GLY A 233 -17.92 -12.58 14.60
N GLU A 234 -16.60 -12.64 14.87
CA GLU A 234 -15.65 -11.71 14.23
C GLU A 234 -15.58 -11.95 12.72
N GLU A 235 -15.47 -13.20 12.28
CA GLU A 235 -15.40 -13.54 10.86
C GLU A 235 -16.65 -13.10 10.07
N ASP A 236 -17.84 -13.17 10.67
CA ASP A 236 -19.07 -12.71 10.04
C ASP A 236 -19.10 -11.17 9.90
N ARG A 237 -18.65 -10.44 10.95
CA ARG A 237 -18.50 -8.98 10.88
C ARG A 237 -17.50 -8.55 9.80
N VAL A 238 -16.36 -9.24 9.71
CA VAL A 238 -15.37 -8.98 8.67
C VAL A 238 -15.94 -9.24 7.27
N LYS A 239 -16.70 -10.34 7.08
CA LYS A 239 -17.38 -10.62 5.81
C LYS A 239 -18.34 -9.50 5.42
N GLU A 240 -19.11 -8.97 6.36
CA GLU A 240 -20.01 -7.83 6.10
C GLU A 240 -19.25 -6.56 5.68
N ILE A 241 -18.14 -6.25 6.37
CA ILE A 241 -17.27 -5.12 6.02
C ILE A 241 -16.69 -5.31 4.61
N MET A 242 -16.12 -6.49 4.32
CA MET A 242 -15.55 -6.81 3.02
C MET A 242 -16.61 -6.73 1.91
N ALA A 243 -17.83 -7.22 2.15
CA ALA A 243 -18.91 -7.15 1.17
C ALA A 243 -19.29 -5.70 0.81
N GLN A 244 -19.17 -4.76 1.75
CA GLN A 244 -19.41 -3.34 1.47
C GLN A 244 -18.23 -2.68 0.75
N VAL A 245 -17.01 -2.99 1.17
CA VAL A 245 -15.80 -2.40 0.59
C VAL A 245 -15.57 -2.93 -0.82
N TYR A 246 -15.51 -4.25 -1.02
CA TYR A 246 -15.07 -4.87 -2.27
C TYR A 246 -16.14 -5.00 -3.36
N ARG A 247 -17.40 -4.64 -3.09
CA ARG A 247 -18.47 -4.74 -4.10
C ARG A 247 -18.24 -3.78 -5.28
N GLY A 248 -17.72 -4.29 -6.38
CA GLY A 248 -17.42 -3.48 -7.56
C GLY A 248 -16.08 -2.75 -7.40
N ASN A 249 -16.11 -1.42 -7.21
CA ASN A 249 -14.87 -0.65 -7.06
C ASN A 249 -14.57 -0.31 -5.60
N ALA A 250 -13.54 -0.95 -5.04
CA ALA A 250 -13.17 -0.80 -3.65
C ALA A 250 -12.85 0.65 -3.22
N VAL A 251 -12.19 1.44 -4.08
CA VAL A 251 -11.81 2.82 -3.73
C VAL A 251 -13.05 3.73 -3.69
N VAL A 252 -13.98 3.55 -4.63
CA VAL A 252 -15.25 4.29 -4.67
C VAL A 252 -16.08 4.00 -3.41
N ASN A 253 -16.25 2.72 -3.08
CA ASN A 253 -16.98 2.32 -1.88
C ASN A 253 -16.29 2.81 -0.61
N LEU A 254 -14.96 2.74 -0.58
CA LEU A 254 -14.20 3.19 0.56
C LEU A 254 -14.43 4.67 0.84
N LYS A 255 -14.28 5.53 -0.17
CA LYS A 255 -14.55 6.97 -0.01
C LYS A 255 -16.00 7.23 0.37
N ARG A 256 -16.97 6.51 -0.22
CA ARG A 256 -18.39 6.63 0.15
C ARG A 256 -18.62 6.29 1.64
N LEU A 257 -18.08 5.18 2.13
CA LEU A 257 -18.22 4.75 3.51
C LEU A 257 -17.55 5.74 4.48
N LEU A 258 -16.36 6.24 4.13
CA LEU A 258 -15.64 7.25 4.91
C LEU A 258 -16.40 8.58 4.98
N ASN A 259 -16.94 9.06 3.85
CA ASN A 259 -17.77 10.27 3.81
C ASN A 259 -19.05 10.13 4.64
N GLN A 260 -19.66 8.94 4.69
CA GLN A 260 -20.82 8.65 5.54
C GLN A 260 -20.48 8.66 7.04
N ALA A 261 -19.22 8.42 7.38
CA ALA A 261 -18.67 8.49 8.74
C ALA A 261 -17.99 9.84 9.02
N ASP A 262 -18.40 10.91 8.32
CA ASP A 262 -17.91 12.29 8.43
C ASP A 262 -16.42 12.51 8.11
N ALA A 263 -15.72 11.55 7.52
CA ALA A 263 -14.39 11.78 6.96
C ALA A 263 -14.53 12.46 5.59
N SER A 264 -14.04 13.70 5.45
CA SER A 264 -14.09 14.46 4.19
C SER A 264 -13.10 13.92 3.14
N MET A 265 -13.39 12.75 2.56
CA MET A 265 -12.58 12.12 1.52
C MET A 265 -12.94 12.54 0.10
N GLY A 266 -14.14 13.12 -0.06
CA GLY A 266 -14.70 13.56 -1.34
C GLY A 266 -14.84 12.41 -2.34
N ARG A 267 -14.66 12.71 -3.63
CA ARG A 267 -14.83 11.74 -4.74
C ARG A 267 -13.51 11.12 -5.18
N CYS A 268 -13.60 10.06 -5.98
CA CYS A 268 -12.45 9.57 -6.75
C CYS A 268 -12.20 10.51 -7.95
N ARG A 269 -11.00 10.48 -8.52
CA ARG A 269 -10.75 11.12 -9.82
C ARG A 269 -11.36 10.29 -10.95
N ALA A 270 -12.11 10.95 -11.84
CA ALA A 270 -12.67 10.30 -13.01
C ALA A 270 -11.55 9.67 -13.88
N PRO A 271 -11.82 8.52 -14.55
CA PRO A 271 -13.12 7.88 -14.73
C PRO A 271 -13.57 7.00 -13.55
N ILE A 272 -12.77 6.87 -12.49
CA ILE A 272 -13.16 6.08 -11.31
C ILE A 272 -14.29 6.81 -10.59
N GLY A 273 -15.38 6.11 -10.31
CA GLY A 273 -16.55 6.71 -9.66
C GLY A 273 -17.38 7.63 -10.56
N ASN A 274 -17.01 7.78 -11.84
CA ASN A 274 -17.81 8.53 -12.83
C ASN A 274 -18.92 7.65 -13.43
N ALA A 275 -19.76 7.07 -12.57
CA ALA A 275 -20.97 6.38 -12.98
C ALA A 275 -22.16 7.28 -12.65
N GLU A 276 -23.06 7.48 -13.62
CA GLU A 276 -24.38 8.05 -13.31
C GLU A 276 -25.15 7.01 -12.49
N GLY A 277 -25.43 7.35 -11.23
CA GLY A 277 -26.16 6.48 -10.30
C GLY A 277 -26.73 7.27 -9.15
#